data_AF-A0AAV4U4C6-F1
#
_entry.id   AF-A0AAV4U4C6-F1
#
_cell.length_a   1.000
_cell.length_b   1.000
_cell.length_c   1.000
_cell.angle_alpha   90.00
_cell.angle_beta   90.00
_cell.angle_gamma   90.00
#
_symmetry.space_group_name_H-M   'P 1'
#
loop_
_entity.id
_entity.type
_entity.pdbx_description
1 polymer ?
#
loop_
_entity_poly.entity_id
_entity_poly.type
_entity_poly.pdbx_seq_one_letter_code
_entity_poly.pdbx_strand_id
1 'polypeptide(L)' 'MVIAQTILSLLLALWGVTVIAGEFKEIRAVTELENKTFEVIGNRPSFYTFSHRGKVLSTVYSQGHP' A
#
# COMPACT_ATOMS: atom_id res chain seq x y z
N MET A 1 -16.13 -46.68 -2.88
CA MET A 1 -15.97 -45.54 -3.81
C MET A 1 -16.11 -44.19 -3.09
N VAL A 2 -17.15 -43.97 -2.27
CA VAL A 2 -17.40 -42.70 -1.56
C VAL A 2 -16.24 -42.25 -0.65
N ILE A 3 -15.64 -43.16 0.12
CA ILE A 3 -14.52 -42.83 1.02
C ILE A 3 -13.30 -42.26 0.25
N ALA A 4 -12.99 -42.85 -0.90
CA ALA A 4 -11.89 -42.36 -1.74
C ALA A 4 -12.23 -40.99 -2.34
N GLN A 5 -13.47 -40.78 -2.77
CA GLN A 5 -13.94 -39.49 -3.28
C GLN A 5 -13.91 -38.41 -2.20
N THR A 6 -14.33 -38.71 -0.97
CA THR A 6 -14.32 -37.74 0.13
C THR A 6 -12.90 -37.35 0.52
N ILE A 7 -11.97 -38.31 0.54
CA ILE A 7 -10.55 -38.04 0.77
C ILE A 7 -9.98 -37.15 -0.35
N LEU A 8 -10.27 -37.48 -1.61
CA LEU A 8 -9.81 -36.69 -2.76
C LEU A 8 -10.35 -35.25 -2.71
N SER A 9 -11.65 -35.07 -2.40
CA SER A 9 -12.24 -33.74 -2.29
C SER A 9 -11.64 -32.93 -1.13
N LEU A 10 -11.29 -33.58 -0.02
CA LEU A 10 -10.66 -32.91 1.12
C LEU A 10 -9.25 -32.42 0.76
N LEU A 11 -8.45 -33.26 0.09
CA LEU A 11 -7.09 -32.90 -0.34
C LEU A 11 -7.11 -31.73 -1.34
N LEU A 12 -8.03 -31.74 -2.30
CA LEU A 12 -8.19 -30.65 -3.26
C LEU A 12 -8.62 -29.35 -2.60
N ALA A 13 -9.51 -29.40 -1.60
CA ALA A 13 -9.94 -28.23 -0.85
C ALA A 13 -8.80 -27.60 -0.06
N LEU A 14 -8.00 -28.41 0.66
CA LEU A 14 -6.84 -27.94 1.41
C LEU A 14 -5.78 -27.33 0.49
N TRP A 15 -5.52 -27.98 -0.65
CA TRP A 15 -4.63 -27.44 -1.68
C TRP A 15 -5.13 -26.09 -2.21
N GLY A 16 -6.42 -26.01 -2.57
CA GLY A 16 -7.04 -24.79 -3.08
C GLY A 16 -6.94 -23.61 -2.10
N VAL A 17 -7.26 -23.84 -0.82
CA VAL A 17 -7.14 -22.81 0.21
C VAL A 17 -5.70 -22.35 0.38
N THR A 18 -4.74 -23.28 0.36
CA THR A 18 -3.31 -22.92 0.51
C THR A 18 -2.80 -22.09 -0.66
N VAL A 19 -3.25 -22.38 -1.88
CA VAL A 19 -2.92 -21.58 -3.07
C VAL A 19 -3.56 -20.19 -3.00
N ILE A 20 -4.80 -20.08 -2.53
CA ILE A 20 -5.54 -18.81 -2.44
C ILE A 20 -5.04 -17.95 -1.27
N ALA A 21 -4.58 -18.55 -0.17
CA ALA A 21 -4.08 -17.85 1.01
C ALA A 21 -2.90 -16.92 0.69
N GLY A 22 -2.23 -17.14 -0.45
CA GLY A 22 -1.15 -16.29 -0.93
C GLY A 22 0.16 -16.53 -0.18
N GLU A 23 1.21 -15.81 -0.58
CA GLU A 23 2.51 -15.95 0.05
C GLU A 23 2.53 -15.28 1.42
N PHE A 24 3.16 -15.95 2.39
CA PHE A 24 3.48 -15.32 3.66
C PHE A 24 4.42 -14.15 3.42
N LYS A 25 3.91 -12.92 3.57
CA LYS A 25 4.74 -11.72 3.54
C LYS A 25 5.51 -11.64 4.86
N GLU A 26 6.84 -11.71 4.78
CA GLU A 26 7.71 -11.49 5.94
C GLU A 26 7.45 -10.11 6.55
N ILE A 27 7.46 -10.02 7.89
CA ILE A 27 7.26 -8.78 8.63
C ILE A 27 8.55 -7.92 8.51
N ARG A 28 8.68 -7.21 7.39
CA ARG A 28 9.79 -6.28 7.11
C ARG A 28 9.45 -4.84 7.49
N ALA A 29 8.90 -4.65 8.68
CA ALA A 29 8.52 -3.33 9.17
C ALA A 29 9.74 -2.38 9.24
N VAL A 30 10.91 -2.91 9.64
CA VAL A 30 12.15 -2.14 9.73
C VAL A 30 12.66 -1.76 8.34
N THR A 31 12.79 -2.71 7.41
CA THR A 31 13.28 -2.43 6.04
C THR A 31 12.36 -1.52 5.23
N GLU A 32 11.05 -1.62 5.43
CA GLU A 32 10.11 -0.70 4.78
C GLU A 32 10.22 0.72 5.35
N LEU A 33 10.58 0.86 6.64
CA LEU A 33 10.78 2.14 7.30
C LEU A 33 12.16 2.74 6.97
N GLU A 34 13.20 1.92 6.82
CA GLU A 34 14.55 2.33 6.40
C GLU A 34 14.53 3.00 5.01
N ASN A 35 13.64 2.58 4.12
CA ASN A 35 13.47 3.18 2.81
C ASN A 35 12.58 4.44 2.79
N LYS A 36 12.05 4.88 3.95
CA LYS A 36 11.22 6.08 4.07
C LYS A 36 12.03 7.24 4.68
N THR A 37 12.08 8.37 3.99
CA THR A 37 12.74 9.59 4.48
C THR A 37 11.83 10.37 5.44
N PHE A 38 12.41 11.20 6.30
CA PHE A 38 11.68 12.12 7.18
C PHE A 38 10.70 13.04 6.44
N GLU A 39 11.01 13.43 5.21
CA GLU A 39 10.12 14.23 4.36
C GLU A 39 8.79 13.51 4.08
N VAL A 40 8.84 12.20 3.80
CA VAL A 40 7.66 11.36 3.55
C VAL A 40 6.81 11.21 4.80
N ILE A 41 7.45 11.05 5.97
CA ILE A 41 6.76 10.90 7.26
C ILE A 41 6.15 12.22 7.73
N GLY A 42 6.85 13.33 7.51
CA GLY A 42 6.40 14.68 7.87
C GLY A 42 5.27 15.19 6.97
N ASN A 43 5.11 14.60 5.78
CA ASN A 43 4.03 14.90 4.87
C ASN A 43 2.67 14.42 5.42
N ARG A 44 1.85 15.35 5.90
CA ARG A 44 0.50 15.09 6.45
C ARG A 44 -0.57 15.70 5.53
N PRO A 45 -1.15 14.93 4.59
CA PRO A 45 -2.09 15.46 3.60
C PRO A 45 -3.33 16.13 4.21
N SER A 46 -3.83 15.59 5.32
CA SER A 46 -4.96 16.17 6.06
C SER A 46 -4.68 17.57 6.63
N PHE A 47 -3.42 18.01 6.67
CA PHE A 47 -2.98 19.29 7.23
C PHE A 47 -2.30 20.19 6.18
N TYR A 48 -2.48 19.90 4.89
CA TYR A 48 -1.92 20.77 3.86
C TYR A 48 -2.51 22.17 3.92
N THR A 49 -1.62 23.15 3.95
CA THR A 49 -1.95 24.56 3.80
C THR A 49 -1.35 25.06 2.49
N PHE A 50 -2.18 25.63 1.62
CA PHE A 50 -1.75 26.11 0.29
C PHE A 50 -1.20 27.54 0.30
N SER A 51 -1.22 28.19 1.47
CA SER A 51 -0.62 29.52 1.71
C SER A 51 0.88 29.41 2.05
N HIS A 52 1.68 28.88 1.12
CA HIS A 52 3.14 28.75 1.28
C HIS A 52 3.88 29.57 0.20
N ARG A 53 5.20 29.72 0.34
CA ARG A 53 6.03 30.52 -0.58
C ARG A 53 5.93 30.08 -2.05
N GLY A 54 5.66 28.79 -2.29
CA GLY A 54 5.43 28.24 -3.63
C GLY A 54 4.24 28.86 -4.36
N LYS A 55 3.24 29.39 -3.62
CA LYS A 55 2.14 30.15 -4.22
C LYS A 55 2.63 31.41 -4.94
N VAL A 56 3.59 32.15 -4.39
CA VAL A 56 4.12 33.38 -5.01
C VAL A 56 5.12 33.06 -6.13
N LEU A 57 5.85 31.96 -6.00
CA LEU A 57 6.85 31.52 -6.96
C LEU A 57 6.22 30.82 -8.19
N SER A 58 5.00 30.31 -8.06
CA SER A 58 4.27 29.69 -9.16
C SER A 58 3.93 30.73 -10.23
N THR A 59 4.32 30.47 -11.48
CA THR A 59 4.02 31.32 -12.65
C THR A 59 2.51 31.52 -12.85
N VAL A 60 1.69 30.57 -12.39
CA VAL A 60 0.22 30.59 -12.46
C VAL A 60 -0.38 31.66 -11.53
N TYR A 61 0.25 31.91 -10.39
CA TYR A 61 -0.21 32.91 -9.41
C TYR A 61 0.58 34.22 -9.46
N SER A 62 1.82 34.18 -9.96
CA SER A 62 2.72 35.34 -10.08
C SER A 62 2.33 36.28 -11.22
N GLN A 63 1.81 35.72 -12.32
CA GLN A 63 1.16 36.51 -13.35
C GLN A 63 -0.27 36.75 -12.89
N GLY A 64 -0.53 37.90 -12.27
CA GLY A 64 -1.90 38.30 -11.90
C GLY A 64 -2.81 38.08 -13.10
N HIS A 65 -3.67 37.07 -13.02
CA HIS A 65 -4.77 36.91 -13.96
C HIS A 65 -5.68 38.13 -13.82
N PRO A 66 -6.23 38.71 -14.91
CA PRO A 66 -7.22 39.78 -14.80
C PRO A 66 -8.42 39.39 -13.92
#